data_AF-A0A821QXX8-F1
#
_entry.id   AF-A0A821QXX8-F1
#
_cell.length_a   1.000
_cell.length_b   1.000
_cell.length_c   1.000
_cell.angle_alpha   90.00
_cell.angle_beta   90.00
_cell.angle_gamma   90.00
#
_symmetry.space_group_name_H-M   'P 1'
#
loop_
_entity.id
_entity.type
_entity.pdbx_description
1 polymer ?
#
loop_
_entity_poly.entity_id
_entity_poly.type
_entity_poly.pdbx_seq_one_letter_code
_entity_poly.pdbx_strand_id
1 'polypeptide(L)'
;MNVGIFNRVNSKNRESDGMYSEWSSLPLEGGGCGVLGAVGGRDVVLAVVRQLASHQPSPLNTDAEVEWVLEVIRYGLSLPLSEHEAVRDCVRVCCSWLSALLPPAAPAQPPPPAVPAPLAASPERYATKILSHLHNLFVPRHNESADLISKQAVLCHRVLRLARSLADSASLGSREWRALLLLLLAAASALLAPPAPVHGAAEQLCERVLCVLFEVWILACHRCFPSPPLWRTLREHCISWRHRAPLTEQWTRVSLCLTARLLKHMYGPLFPVMPISDEDATLVPADMSAESVMQSWYRILHTIGNPVDLCHPHLIAHTPHLLQVIFFV
;
A
#
# COMPACT_ATOMS: atom_id res chain seq x y z
N MET A 1 -43.97 7.05 -37.37
CA MET A 1 -42.82 6.44 -38.06
C MET A 1 -41.86 5.87 -37.01
N ASN A 2 -41.24 4.77 -37.38
CA ASN A 2 -40.57 3.76 -36.57
C ASN A 2 -39.44 4.24 -35.61
N VAL A 3 -39.51 3.68 -34.39
CA VAL A 3 -38.51 2.87 -33.67
C VAL A 3 -37.02 3.14 -33.92
N GLY A 4 -36.26 3.32 -32.84
CA GLY A 4 -34.79 3.28 -32.88
C GLY A 4 -34.09 3.33 -31.52
N ILE A 5 -34.52 2.50 -30.56
CA ILE A 5 -33.71 2.16 -29.38
C ILE A 5 -32.47 1.40 -29.86
N PHE A 6 -31.28 1.98 -29.66
CA PHE A 6 -29.98 1.29 -29.70
C PHE A 6 -29.20 1.80 -28.49
N ASN A 7 -29.15 1.10 -27.37
CA ASN A 7 -28.37 -0.12 -27.14
C ASN A 7 -26.93 0.01 -27.69
N ARG A 8 -26.06 0.70 -26.95
CA ARG A 8 -24.60 0.54 -27.03
C ARG A 8 -24.12 -0.27 -25.83
N VAL A 9 -24.55 -1.53 -25.80
CA VAL A 9 -23.77 -2.59 -25.16
C VAL A 9 -22.57 -2.87 -26.08
N ASN A 10 -21.38 -2.92 -25.48
CA ASN A 10 -20.14 -3.44 -26.06
C ASN A 10 -19.38 -2.54 -27.04
N SER A 11 -18.66 -1.54 -26.53
CA SER A 11 -17.35 -1.19 -27.10
C SER A 11 -16.26 -1.63 -26.13
N LYS A 12 -15.57 -2.72 -26.47
CA LYS A 12 -14.24 -3.02 -25.92
C LYS A 12 -13.38 -1.77 -26.08
N ASN A 13 -13.11 -1.06 -24.97
CA ASN A 13 -12.09 -0.03 -24.94
C ASN A 13 -10.74 -0.75 -25.03
N ARG A 14 -10.30 -1.00 -26.26
CA ARG A 14 -8.89 -1.24 -26.57
C ARG A 14 -8.16 0.07 -26.31
N GLU A 15 -7.25 0.03 -25.35
CA GLU A 15 -6.01 0.83 -25.25
C GLU A 15 -6.00 2.09 -26.13
N SER A 16 -6.64 3.16 -25.65
CA SER A 16 -6.19 4.51 -25.99
C SER A 16 -5.36 5.01 -24.82
N ASP A 17 -4.06 4.79 -24.88
CA ASP A 17 -3.10 5.49 -24.04
C ASP A 17 -3.13 6.96 -24.47
N GLY A 18 -4.05 7.73 -23.88
CA GLY A 18 -4.26 9.13 -24.22
C GLY A 18 -3.03 9.95 -23.84
N MET A 19 -2.72 10.99 -24.60
CA MET A 19 -1.58 11.91 -24.43
C MET A 19 -1.42 12.57 -23.03
N TYR A 20 -2.36 12.32 -22.12
CA TYR A 20 -2.36 12.77 -20.73
C TYR A 20 -2.50 11.65 -19.69
N SER A 21 -2.39 10.37 -20.07
CA SER A 21 -2.48 9.23 -19.14
C SER A 21 -1.37 9.27 -18.08
N GLU A 22 -0.17 9.70 -18.47
CA GLU A 22 0.96 10.02 -17.58
C GLU A 22 0.67 11.20 -16.60
N TRP A 23 -0.43 11.91 -16.81
CA TRP A 23 -0.92 12.98 -15.95
C TRP A 23 -2.27 12.64 -15.29
N SER A 24 -2.70 11.37 -15.29
CA SER A 24 -3.88 10.94 -14.55
C SER A 24 -3.50 10.40 -13.17
N SER A 25 -4.44 10.44 -12.22
CA SER A 25 -4.31 9.64 -11.00
C SER A 25 -4.56 8.17 -11.31
N LEU A 26 -3.92 7.30 -10.53
CA LEU A 26 -3.95 5.88 -10.76
C LEU A 26 -5.15 5.27 -10.01
N PRO A 27 -5.91 4.36 -10.64
CA PRO A 27 -6.92 3.60 -9.91
C PRO A 27 -6.21 2.73 -8.86
N LEU A 28 -6.61 2.87 -7.59
CA LEU A 28 -6.20 1.96 -6.54
C LEU A 28 -7.12 0.73 -6.63
N GLU A 29 -6.75 -0.23 -7.48
CA GLU A 29 -7.55 -1.45 -7.65
C GLU A 29 -7.49 -2.36 -6.41
N GLY A 30 -8.65 -2.82 -5.96
CA GLY A 30 -8.82 -3.81 -4.91
C GLY A 30 -10.26 -4.32 -4.85
N GLY A 31 -10.48 -5.48 -4.24
CA GLY A 31 -11.84 -5.96 -3.96
C GLY A 31 -12.53 -6.78 -5.06
N GLY A 32 -11.80 -7.26 -6.08
CA GLY A 32 -12.36 -8.20 -7.05
C GLY A 32 -12.40 -9.64 -6.52
N CYS A 33 -13.58 -10.23 -6.39
CA CYS A 33 -13.72 -11.68 -6.31
C CYS A 33 -13.46 -12.26 -7.70
N GLY A 34 -12.29 -12.88 -7.91
CA GLY A 34 -12.03 -13.67 -9.12
C GLY A 34 -13.05 -14.80 -9.26
N VAL A 35 -12.91 -15.62 -10.32
CA VAL A 35 -13.84 -16.74 -10.63
C VAL A 35 -14.11 -17.63 -9.42
N LEU A 36 -13.13 -17.81 -8.54
CA LEU A 36 -13.23 -18.60 -7.30
C LEU A 36 -14.33 -18.12 -6.34
N GLY A 37 -14.68 -16.83 -6.33
CA GLY A 37 -15.78 -16.33 -5.51
C GLY A 37 -17.16 -16.82 -5.97
N ALA A 38 -17.32 -17.11 -7.27
CA ALA A 38 -18.59 -17.57 -7.84
C ALA A 38 -18.80 -19.09 -7.75
N VAL A 39 -17.75 -19.87 -7.49
CA VAL A 39 -17.76 -21.35 -7.58
C VAL A 39 -17.44 -22.06 -6.27
N GLY A 40 -17.61 -21.42 -5.11
CA GLY A 40 -17.33 -22.04 -3.82
C GLY A 40 -15.83 -22.19 -3.52
N GLY A 41 -15.00 -21.25 -3.96
CA GLY A 41 -13.54 -21.30 -3.81
C GLY A 41 -13.01 -21.25 -2.38
N ARG A 42 -13.87 -21.15 -1.37
CA ARG A 42 -13.47 -21.16 0.05
C ARG A 42 -12.73 -22.45 0.40
N ASP A 43 -13.30 -23.60 0.07
CA ASP A 43 -12.72 -24.89 0.45
C ASP A 43 -11.40 -25.16 -0.29
N VAL A 44 -11.29 -24.66 -1.52
CA VAL A 44 -10.05 -24.67 -2.30
C VAL A 44 -8.96 -23.86 -1.59
N VAL A 45 -9.27 -22.63 -1.13
CA VAL A 45 -8.32 -21.82 -0.36
C VAL A 45 -7.88 -22.57 0.90
N LEU A 46 -8.82 -23.11 1.68
CA LEU A 46 -8.51 -23.80 2.93
C LEU A 46 -7.57 -24.99 2.72
N ALA A 47 -7.79 -25.78 1.67
CA ALA A 47 -6.94 -26.93 1.35
C ALA A 47 -5.55 -26.49 0.86
N VAL A 48 -5.50 -25.59 -0.12
CA VAL A 48 -4.26 -25.16 -0.78
C VAL A 48 -3.36 -24.39 0.20
N VAL A 49 -3.91 -23.40 0.91
CA VAL A 49 -3.14 -22.54 1.80
C VAL A 49 -2.61 -23.32 3.00
N ARG A 50 -3.37 -24.29 3.52
CA ARG A 50 -2.90 -25.17 4.60
C ARG A 50 -1.70 -26.00 4.19
N GLN A 51 -1.65 -26.47 2.94
CA GLN A 51 -0.49 -27.19 2.41
C GLN A 51 0.71 -26.25 2.24
N LEU A 52 0.49 -25.06 1.67
CA LEU A 52 1.54 -24.08 1.39
C LEU A 52 2.12 -23.43 2.64
N ALA A 53 1.33 -23.28 3.71
CA ALA A 53 1.79 -22.72 4.97
C ALA A 53 2.72 -23.67 5.76
N SER A 54 2.82 -24.93 5.33
CA SER A 54 3.75 -25.90 5.90
C SER A 54 5.21 -25.58 5.54
N HIS A 55 6.15 -26.12 6.33
CA HIS A 55 7.60 -26.01 6.05
C HIS A 55 8.10 -27.09 5.09
N GLN A 56 7.20 -27.95 4.62
CA GLN A 56 7.56 -29.00 3.67
C GLN A 56 7.94 -28.38 2.32
N PRO A 57 8.76 -29.08 1.51
CA PRO A 57 9.13 -28.61 0.18
C PRO A 57 7.89 -28.21 -0.61
N SER A 58 7.96 -27.06 -1.30
CA SER A 58 6.86 -26.57 -2.11
C SER A 58 6.49 -27.61 -3.18
N PRO A 59 5.21 -27.99 -3.32
CA PRO A 59 4.76 -28.88 -4.38
C PRO A 59 4.73 -28.18 -5.76
N LEU A 60 4.89 -26.85 -5.79
CA LEU A 60 4.84 -26.03 -7.00
C LEU A 60 6.19 -26.06 -7.72
N ASN A 61 6.18 -26.57 -8.95
CA ASN A 61 7.35 -26.77 -9.80
C ASN A 61 7.32 -25.93 -11.09
N THR A 62 6.17 -25.38 -11.48
CA THR A 62 6.02 -24.58 -12.70
C THR A 62 5.48 -23.18 -12.44
N ASP A 63 5.76 -22.24 -13.35
CA ASP A 63 5.24 -20.88 -13.27
C ASP A 63 3.70 -20.85 -13.28
N ALA A 64 3.07 -21.72 -14.08
CA ALA A 64 1.62 -21.79 -14.19
C ALA A 64 0.96 -22.20 -12.87
N GLU A 65 1.58 -23.11 -12.13
CA GLU A 65 1.12 -23.52 -10.79
C GLU A 65 1.24 -22.37 -9.79
N VAL A 66 2.35 -21.63 -9.81
CA VAL A 66 2.55 -20.46 -8.94
C VAL A 66 1.51 -19.37 -9.27
N GLU A 67 1.29 -19.07 -10.55
CA GLU A 67 0.29 -18.09 -10.98
C GLU A 67 -1.14 -18.47 -10.57
N TRP A 68 -1.50 -19.75 -10.70
CA TRP A 68 -2.80 -20.23 -10.25
C TRP A 68 -2.95 -20.10 -8.73
N VAL A 69 -1.93 -20.49 -7.97
CA VAL A 69 -1.91 -20.34 -6.50
C VAL A 69 -2.02 -18.87 -6.09
N LEU A 70 -1.41 -17.94 -6.83
CA LEU A 70 -1.55 -16.51 -6.53
C LEU A 70 -3.01 -16.05 -6.65
N GLU A 71 -3.80 -16.57 -7.58
CA GLU A 71 -5.25 -16.28 -7.63
C GLU A 71 -6.01 -16.88 -6.45
N VAL A 72 -5.63 -18.08 -6.00
CA VAL A 72 -6.19 -18.70 -4.78
C VAL A 72 -5.87 -17.82 -3.56
N ILE A 73 -4.62 -17.37 -3.42
CA ILE A 73 -4.19 -16.48 -2.35
C ILE A 73 -4.92 -15.13 -2.42
N ARG A 74 -5.10 -14.56 -3.62
CA ARG A 74 -5.85 -13.30 -3.82
C ARG A 74 -7.25 -13.40 -3.23
N TYR A 75 -7.95 -14.50 -3.54
CA TYR A 75 -9.28 -14.78 -3.00
C TYR A 75 -9.22 -15.07 -1.49
N GLY A 76 -8.23 -15.83 -1.03
CA GLY A 76 -8.01 -16.12 0.39
C GLY A 76 -7.83 -14.88 1.25
N LEU A 77 -7.11 -13.87 0.76
CA LEU A 77 -6.94 -12.56 1.42
C LEU A 77 -8.24 -11.75 1.50
N SER A 78 -9.27 -12.11 0.72
CA SER A 78 -10.59 -11.47 0.73
C SER A 78 -11.65 -12.25 1.54
N LEU A 79 -11.31 -13.40 2.11
CA LEU A 79 -12.24 -14.19 2.94
C LEU A 79 -12.73 -13.39 4.17
N PRO A 80 -13.94 -13.69 4.70
CA PRO A 80 -14.43 -13.12 5.96
C PRO A 80 -13.46 -13.36 7.14
N LEU A 81 -13.49 -12.51 8.18
CA LEU A 81 -12.55 -12.66 9.30
C LEU A 81 -12.82 -13.90 10.15
N SER A 82 -14.02 -14.50 10.03
CA SER A 82 -14.30 -15.81 10.62
C SER A 82 -13.31 -16.89 10.16
N GLU A 83 -12.75 -16.77 8.95
CA GLU A 83 -11.70 -17.64 8.39
C GLU A 83 -10.29 -17.11 8.68
N HIS A 84 -10.07 -16.53 9.87
CA HIS A 84 -8.83 -15.85 10.24
C HIS A 84 -7.57 -16.69 9.96
N GLU A 85 -7.61 -17.99 10.28
CA GLU A 85 -6.47 -18.90 10.08
C GLU A 85 -6.04 -18.96 8.61
N ALA A 86 -7.00 -19.01 7.68
CA ALA A 86 -6.75 -19.03 6.25
C ALA A 86 -6.15 -17.70 5.76
N VAL A 87 -6.68 -16.58 6.24
CA VAL A 87 -6.16 -15.23 5.91
C VAL A 87 -4.74 -15.07 6.45
N ARG A 88 -4.48 -15.49 7.70
CA ARG A 88 -3.16 -15.47 8.32
C ARG A 88 -2.17 -16.29 7.49
N ASP A 89 -2.56 -17.48 7.07
CA ASP A 89 -1.69 -18.38 6.32
C ASP A 89 -1.42 -17.84 4.90
N CYS A 90 -2.40 -17.21 4.24
CA CYS A 90 -2.17 -16.45 2.99
C CYS A 90 -1.10 -15.37 3.19
N VAL A 91 -1.21 -14.57 4.25
CA VAL A 91 -0.23 -13.52 4.58
C VAL A 91 1.15 -14.13 4.85
N ARG A 92 1.22 -15.26 5.57
CA ARG A 92 2.50 -15.96 5.81
C ARG A 92 3.17 -16.40 4.51
N VAL A 93 2.40 -16.99 3.59
CA VAL A 93 2.91 -17.42 2.28
C VAL A 93 3.39 -16.22 1.47
N CYS A 94 2.60 -15.16 1.34
CA CYS A 94 3.00 -13.92 0.66
C CYS A 94 4.29 -13.32 1.24
N CYS A 95 4.38 -13.19 2.57
CA CYS A 95 5.57 -12.65 3.21
C CYS A 95 6.81 -13.52 2.96
N SER A 96 6.66 -14.85 2.99
CA SER A 96 7.76 -15.78 2.72
C SER A 96 8.25 -15.64 1.29
N TRP A 97 7.33 -15.58 0.33
CA TRP A 97 7.67 -15.48 -1.09
C TRP A 97 8.34 -14.15 -1.41
N LEU A 98 7.88 -13.04 -0.83
CA LEU A 98 8.53 -11.74 -0.96
C LEU A 98 9.88 -11.66 -0.24
N SER A 99 10.14 -12.49 0.78
CA SER A 99 11.46 -12.51 1.43
C SER A 99 12.59 -12.98 0.51
N ALA A 100 12.27 -13.60 -0.63
CA ALA A 100 13.26 -13.90 -1.66
C ALA A 100 13.92 -12.64 -2.27
N LEU A 101 13.30 -11.47 -2.12
CA LEU A 101 13.88 -10.18 -2.50
C LEU A 101 14.73 -9.54 -1.40
N LEU A 102 14.68 -10.07 -0.18
CA LEU A 102 15.42 -9.53 0.95
C LEU A 102 16.79 -10.22 1.08
N PRO A 103 17.78 -9.56 1.71
CA PRO A 103 19.01 -10.23 2.11
C PRO A 103 18.71 -11.47 2.96
N PRO A 104 19.53 -12.53 2.88
CA PRO A 104 19.31 -13.75 3.64
C PRO A 104 19.26 -13.44 5.14
N ALA A 105 18.12 -13.72 5.75
CA ALA A 105 17.88 -13.48 7.17
C ALA A 105 18.29 -14.69 8.01
N ALA A 106 18.51 -14.45 9.31
CA ALA A 106 18.71 -15.51 10.28
C ALA A 106 17.51 -16.50 10.29
N PRO A 107 17.74 -17.79 10.59
CA PRO A 107 16.66 -18.78 10.62
C PRO A 107 15.58 -18.38 11.64
N ALA A 108 14.37 -18.11 11.14
CA ALA A 108 13.22 -17.76 11.95
C ALA A 108 12.61 -19.01 12.61
N GLN A 109 12.10 -18.85 13.84
CA GLN A 109 11.27 -19.86 14.51
C GLN A 109 9.85 -19.32 14.73
N PRO A 110 8.80 -20.05 14.31
CA PRO A 110 8.82 -21.25 13.46
C PRO A 110 9.37 -20.96 12.05
N PRO A 111 9.80 -22.00 11.30
CA PRO A 111 10.34 -21.79 9.96
C PRO A 111 9.36 -21.01 9.06
N PRO A 112 9.83 -20.32 8.03
CA PRO A 112 8.93 -19.72 7.06
C PRO A 112 8.32 -20.81 6.14
N PRO A 113 7.16 -20.55 5.51
CA PRO A 113 6.64 -21.37 4.41
C PRO A 113 7.68 -21.57 3.30
N ALA A 114 7.71 -22.73 2.66
CA ALA A 114 8.66 -22.99 1.57
C ALA A 114 8.43 -22.05 0.37
N VAL A 115 9.53 -21.57 -0.21
CA VAL A 115 9.51 -20.78 -1.44
C VAL A 115 9.59 -21.73 -2.65
N PRO A 116 8.65 -21.67 -3.61
CA PRO A 116 8.69 -22.47 -4.82
C PRO A 116 9.96 -22.23 -5.64
N ALA A 117 10.49 -23.27 -6.29
CA ALA A 117 11.69 -23.16 -7.11
C ALA A 117 11.56 -22.12 -8.25
N PRO A 118 10.43 -22.02 -8.99
CA PRO A 118 10.27 -20.99 -10.01
C PRO A 118 10.32 -19.56 -9.44
N LEU A 119 9.78 -19.37 -8.23
CA LEU A 119 9.77 -18.09 -7.55
C LEU A 119 11.15 -17.74 -7.01
N ALA A 120 11.86 -18.70 -6.43
CA ALA A 120 13.23 -18.51 -5.97
C ALA A 120 14.19 -18.15 -7.13
N ALA A 121 13.95 -18.71 -8.31
CA ALA A 121 14.73 -18.40 -9.51
C ALA A 121 14.44 -17.01 -10.09
N SER A 122 13.20 -16.50 -9.96
CA SER A 122 12.78 -15.23 -10.54
C SER A 122 11.78 -14.45 -9.66
N PRO A 123 12.21 -13.96 -8.49
CA PRO A 123 11.30 -13.38 -7.49
C PRO A 123 10.59 -12.09 -7.98
N GLU A 124 11.28 -11.26 -8.75
CA GLU A 124 10.75 -9.99 -9.29
C GLU A 124 9.50 -10.19 -10.16
N ARG A 125 9.44 -11.31 -10.91
CA ARG A 125 8.30 -11.66 -11.77
C ARG A 125 6.99 -11.72 -10.99
N TYR A 126 7.03 -12.26 -9.79
CA TYR A 126 5.87 -12.51 -8.94
C TYR A 126 5.61 -11.39 -7.93
N ALA A 127 6.65 -10.64 -7.55
CA ALA A 127 6.60 -9.67 -6.46
C ALA A 127 5.49 -8.62 -6.64
N THR A 128 5.39 -8.05 -7.83
CA THR A 128 4.39 -7.02 -8.15
C THR A 128 2.96 -7.53 -8.01
N LYS A 129 2.71 -8.79 -8.42
CA LYS A 129 1.43 -9.46 -8.26
C LYS A 129 1.12 -9.74 -6.79
N ILE A 130 2.07 -10.29 -6.04
CA ILE A 130 1.91 -10.54 -4.59
C ILE A 130 1.60 -9.22 -3.85
N LEU A 131 2.36 -8.15 -4.11
CA LEU A 131 2.13 -6.83 -3.50
C LEU A 131 0.72 -6.31 -3.81
N SER A 132 0.25 -6.43 -5.05
CA SER A 132 -1.12 -6.03 -5.40
C SER A 132 -2.19 -6.82 -4.64
N HIS A 133 -1.96 -8.12 -4.37
CA HIS A 133 -2.94 -8.97 -3.71
C HIS A 133 -3.03 -8.67 -2.21
N LEU A 134 -1.91 -8.30 -1.59
CA LEU A 134 -1.84 -7.90 -0.19
C LEU A 134 -2.73 -6.70 0.15
N HIS A 135 -3.10 -5.86 -0.83
CA HIS A 135 -4.06 -4.77 -0.63
C HIS A 135 -5.41 -5.28 -0.08
N ASN A 136 -5.89 -6.45 -0.51
CA ASN A 136 -7.15 -7.02 -0.04
C ASN A 136 -7.20 -7.23 1.49
N LEU A 137 -6.04 -7.36 2.14
CA LEU A 137 -5.96 -7.48 3.59
C LEU A 137 -6.39 -6.19 4.30
N PHE A 138 -6.18 -5.02 3.70
CA PHE A 138 -6.46 -3.71 4.31
C PHE A 138 -7.90 -3.25 4.13
N VAL A 139 -8.68 -3.93 3.28
CA VAL A 139 -10.09 -3.63 3.06
C VAL A 139 -10.87 -3.89 4.36
N PRO A 140 -11.59 -2.89 4.91
CA PRO A 140 -12.42 -3.08 6.08
C PRO A 140 -13.53 -4.10 5.82
N ARG A 141 -13.72 -5.02 6.76
CA ARG A 141 -14.85 -5.97 6.74
C ARG A 141 -15.89 -5.51 7.74
N HIS A 142 -17.13 -5.39 7.27
CA HIS A 142 -18.24 -4.86 8.04
C HIS A 142 -18.83 -5.95 8.95
N ASN A 143 -19.43 -5.55 10.08
CA ASN A 143 -20.14 -6.44 11.02
C ASN A 143 -19.28 -7.54 11.67
N GLU A 144 -17.97 -7.31 11.79
CA GLU A 144 -17.03 -8.21 12.46
C GLU A 144 -16.85 -7.83 13.93
N SER A 145 -16.46 -8.79 14.77
CA SER A 145 -16.18 -8.52 16.18
C SER A 145 -14.87 -7.74 16.35
N ALA A 146 -14.74 -6.96 17.42
CA ALA A 146 -13.54 -6.19 17.73
C ALA A 146 -12.27 -7.08 17.85
N ASP A 147 -12.41 -8.32 18.31
CA ASP A 147 -11.32 -9.31 18.36
C ASP A 147 -10.82 -9.68 16.95
N LEU A 148 -11.73 -9.96 16.02
CA LEU A 148 -11.40 -10.29 14.64
C LEU A 148 -10.75 -9.10 13.91
N ILE A 149 -11.25 -7.89 14.14
CA ILE A 149 -10.66 -6.65 13.62
C ILE A 149 -9.23 -6.46 14.14
N SER A 150 -9.00 -6.70 15.43
CA SER A 150 -7.66 -6.61 16.03
C SER A 150 -6.71 -7.66 15.45
N LYS A 151 -7.20 -8.89 15.23
CA LYS A 151 -6.45 -9.95 14.53
C LYS A 151 -6.08 -9.58 13.10
N GLN A 152 -6.99 -8.95 12.34
CA GLN A 152 -6.69 -8.40 11.02
C GLN A 152 -5.60 -7.32 11.12
N ALA A 153 -5.70 -6.42 12.09
CA ALA A 153 -4.71 -5.36 12.29
C ALA A 153 -3.30 -5.90 12.55
N VAL A 154 -3.16 -6.99 13.30
CA VAL A 154 -1.86 -7.68 13.49
C VAL A 154 -1.27 -8.15 12.15
N LEU A 155 -2.10 -8.71 11.26
CA LEU A 155 -1.65 -9.11 9.93
C LEU A 155 -1.25 -7.90 9.07
N CYS A 156 -2.02 -6.81 9.11
CA CYS A 156 -1.69 -5.57 8.43
C CYS A 156 -0.35 -5.00 8.89
N HIS A 157 -0.10 -4.95 10.21
CA HIS A 157 1.18 -4.52 10.76
C HIS A 157 2.37 -5.34 10.23
N ARG A 158 2.17 -6.65 10.06
CA ARG A 158 3.20 -7.52 9.49
C ARG A 158 3.49 -7.20 8.03
N VAL A 159 2.46 -6.94 7.23
CA VAL A 159 2.62 -6.50 5.83
C VAL A 159 3.30 -5.14 5.74
N LEU A 160 2.94 -4.18 6.59
CA LEU A 160 3.58 -2.86 6.65
C LEU A 160 5.07 -2.96 7.04
N ARG A 161 5.41 -3.85 7.98
CA ARG A 161 6.81 -4.12 8.34
C ARG A 161 7.58 -4.74 7.17
N LEU A 162 6.98 -5.68 6.46
CA LEU A 162 7.56 -6.26 5.26
C LEU A 162 7.78 -5.19 4.18
N ALA A 163 6.78 -4.35 3.93
CA ALA A 163 6.88 -3.25 2.97
C ALA A 163 8.06 -2.33 3.28
N ARG A 164 8.26 -1.99 4.57
CA ARG A 164 9.44 -1.22 5.00
C ARG A 164 10.75 -1.98 4.74
N SER A 165 10.83 -3.26 5.10
CA SER A 165 12.05 -4.06 4.84
C SER A 165 12.38 -4.24 3.36
N LEU A 166 11.36 -4.31 2.50
CA LEU A 166 11.53 -4.34 1.04
C LEU A 166 12.08 -3.00 0.54
N ALA A 167 11.60 -1.87 1.08
CA ALA A 167 12.13 -0.56 0.72
C ALA A 167 13.59 -0.36 1.16
N ASP A 168 14.00 -0.98 2.27
CA ASP A 168 15.39 -0.99 2.73
C ASP A 168 16.28 -1.93 1.88
N SER A 169 15.71 -2.81 1.06
CA SER A 169 16.47 -3.69 0.17
C SER A 169 16.96 -2.94 -1.07
N ALA A 170 18.20 -3.22 -1.48
CA ALA A 170 18.79 -2.64 -2.69
C ALA A 170 18.33 -3.33 -3.99
N SER A 171 17.43 -4.31 -3.90
CA SER A 171 17.05 -5.24 -4.97
C SER A 171 15.78 -4.86 -5.73
N LEU A 172 15.01 -3.86 -5.27
CA LEU A 172 13.76 -3.50 -5.92
C LEU A 172 14.00 -2.74 -7.24
N GLY A 173 13.49 -3.30 -8.34
CA GLY A 173 13.38 -2.62 -9.62
C GLY A 173 12.26 -1.57 -9.64
N SER A 174 12.15 -0.83 -10.75
CA SER A 174 11.20 0.28 -10.89
C SER A 174 9.74 -0.17 -10.82
N ARG A 175 9.44 -1.37 -11.33
CA ARG A 175 8.09 -1.96 -11.32
C ARG A 175 7.70 -2.37 -9.90
N GLU A 176 8.64 -2.91 -9.13
CA GLU A 176 8.47 -3.33 -7.74
C GLU A 176 8.28 -2.12 -6.83
N TRP A 177 9.10 -1.08 -6.99
CA TRP A 177 8.91 0.21 -6.29
C TRP A 177 7.52 0.78 -6.54
N ARG A 178 7.09 0.82 -7.81
CA ARG A 178 5.74 1.27 -8.17
C ARG A 178 4.67 0.43 -7.48
N ALA A 179 4.78 -0.89 -7.50
CA ALA A 179 3.82 -1.78 -6.86
C ALA A 179 3.79 -1.61 -5.32
N LEU A 180 4.94 -1.40 -4.70
CA LEU A 180 5.06 -1.15 -3.26
C LEU A 180 4.39 0.16 -2.85
N LEU A 181 4.62 1.25 -3.59
CA LEU A 181 3.98 2.53 -3.33
C LEU A 181 2.46 2.47 -3.54
N LEU A 182 2.00 1.74 -4.58
CA LEU A 182 0.58 1.52 -4.81
C LEU A 182 -0.07 0.70 -3.70
N LEU A 183 0.59 -0.34 -3.18
CA LEU A 183 0.11 -1.08 -2.02
C LEU A 183 -0.07 -0.16 -0.80
N LEU A 184 0.92 0.69 -0.49
CA LEU A 184 0.85 1.60 0.66
C LEU A 184 -0.24 2.68 0.49
N LEU A 185 -0.38 3.24 -0.71
CA LEU A 185 -1.47 4.17 -1.03
C LEU A 185 -2.84 3.51 -0.89
N ALA A 186 -3.01 2.29 -1.43
CA ALA A 186 -4.25 1.55 -1.36
C ALA A 186 -4.60 1.15 0.09
N ALA A 187 -3.60 0.70 0.86
CA ALA A 187 -3.75 0.42 2.29
C ALA A 187 -4.17 1.68 3.08
N ALA A 188 -3.51 2.82 2.85
CA ALA A 188 -3.89 4.08 3.48
C ALA A 188 -5.30 4.51 3.07
N SER A 189 -5.65 4.39 1.79
CA SER A 189 -7.00 4.72 1.29
C SER A 189 -8.08 3.88 1.94
N ALA A 190 -7.87 2.56 2.02
CA ALA A 190 -8.83 1.64 2.62
C ALA A 190 -9.08 1.92 4.11
N LEU A 191 -8.07 2.41 4.84
CA LEU A 191 -8.15 2.69 6.27
C LEU A 191 -8.62 4.12 6.59
N LEU A 192 -8.26 5.10 5.75
CA LEU A 192 -8.46 6.52 6.04
C LEU A 192 -9.70 7.10 5.35
N ALA A 193 -10.16 6.52 4.23
CA ALA A 193 -11.32 7.02 3.51
C ALA A 193 -12.61 6.90 4.35
N PRO A 194 -13.52 7.89 4.26
CA PRO A 194 -14.84 7.79 4.86
C PRO A 194 -15.76 6.85 4.06
N PRO A 195 -16.77 6.23 4.70
CA PRO A 195 -17.10 6.29 6.12
C PRO A 195 -16.15 5.39 6.94
N ALA A 196 -15.52 5.96 7.97
CA ALA A 196 -14.72 5.18 8.90
C ALA A 196 -15.63 4.54 9.95
N PRO A 197 -15.71 3.20 10.07
CA PRO A 197 -16.49 2.59 11.14
C PRO A 197 -15.90 2.98 12.50
N VAL A 198 -16.78 3.35 13.44
CA VAL A 198 -16.42 3.65 14.83
C VAL A 198 -15.82 2.38 15.46
N HIS A 199 -14.64 2.46 16.07
CA HIS A 199 -13.85 1.31 16.57
C HIS A 199 -13.35 0.34 15.49
N GLY A 200 -13.13 0.82 14.26
CA GLY A 200 -12.58 0.03 13.17
C GLY A 200 -11.06 -0.13 13.17
N ALA A 201 -10.54 -0.97 12.27
CA ALA A 201 -9.09 -1.18 12.08
C ALA A 201 -8.30 0.12 11.81
N ALA A 202 -8.97 1.16 11.30
CA ALA A 202 -8.40 2.48 11.06
C ALA A 202 -7.81 3.12 12.32
N GLU A 203 -8.46 2.96 13.49
CA GLU A 203 -7.96 3.55 14.75
C GLU A 203 -6.63 2.92 15.17
N GLN A 204 -6.45 1.61 14.90
CA GLN A 204 -5.23 0.88 15.27
C GLN A 204 -4.09 1.04 14.26
N LEU A 205 -4.40 1.43 13.02
CA LEU A 205 -3.45 1.36 11.89
C LEU A 205 -3.14 2.71 11.25
N CYS A 206 -3.97 3.75 11.44
CA CYS A 206 -3.87 5.01 10.70
C CYS A 206 -2.49 5.66 10.81
N GLU A 207 -1.96 5.79 12.03
CA GLU A 207 -0.63 6.34 12.27
C GLU A 207 0.45 5.48 11.61
N ARG A 208 0.38 4.16 11.82
CA ARG A 208 1.39 3.23 11.30
C ARG A 208 1.43 3.19 9.78
N VAL A 209 0.28 3.16 9.11
CA VAL A 209 0.22 3.11 7.64
C VAL A 209 0.75 4.41 7.03
N LEU A 210 0.44 5.56 7.63
CA LEU A 210 0.94 6.86 7.15
C LEU A 210 2.44 7.00 7.39
N CYS A 211 2.92 6.60 8.57
CA CYS A 211 4.34 6.55 8.89
C CYS A 211 5.12 5.73 7.86
N VAL A 212 4.70 4.47 7.61
CA VAL A 212 5.36 3.63 6.60
C VAL A 212 5.21 4.18 5.19
N LEU A 213 4.04 4.71 4.82
CA LEU A 213 3.82 5.34 3.51
C LEU A 213 4.84 6.44 3.26
N PHE A 214 4.96 7.42 4.16
CA PHE A 214 5.89 8.53 3.97
C PHE A 214 7.36 8.09 4.03
N GLU A 215 7.72 7.23 4.97
CA GLU A 215 9.08 6.69 5.11
C GLU A 215 9.54 5.97 3.83
N VAL A 216 8.69 5.10 3.28
CA VAL A 216 8.97 4.39 2.02
C VAL A 216 8.93 5.36 0.83
N TRP A 217 8.06 6.38 0.85
CA TRP A 217 8.00 7.40 -0.21
C TRP A 217 9.30 8.21 -0.32
N ILE A 218 9.88 8.61 0.81
CA ILE A 218 11.16 9.33 0.84
C ILE A 218 12.30 8.43 0.35
N LEU A 219 12.32 7.16 0.74
CA LEU A 219 13.28 6.19 0.18
C LEU A 219 13.12 6.03 -1.33
N ALA A 220 11.88 5.93 -1.82
CA ALA A 220 11.62 5.87 -3.26
C ALA A 220 12.14 7.12 -3.97
N CYS A 221 11.99 8.31 -3.39
CA CYS A 221 12.57 9.54 -3.95
C CYS A 221 14.10 9.48 -4.11
N HIS A 222 14.80 8.73 -3.25
CA HIS A 222 16.24 8.51 -3.34
C HIS A 222 16.62 7.40 -4.33
N ARG A 223 15.88 6.28 -4.35
CA ARG A 223 16.23 5.06 -5.09
C ARG A 223 15.62 4.97 -6.50
N CYS A 224 14.36 5.38 -6.63
CA CYS A 224 13.57 5.28 -7.86
C CYS A 224 12.50 6.38 -7.85
N PHE A 225 12.89 7.60 -8.20
CA PHE A 225 12.08 8.80 -7.98
C PHE A 225 10.64 8.62 -8.53
N PRO A 226 9.59 8.75 -7.68
CA PRO A 226 8.22 8.42 -8.10
C PRO A 226 7.75 9.25 -9.28
N SER A 227 7.05 8.60 -10.22
CA SER A 227 6.53 9.25 -11.43
C SER A 227 5.42 10.26 -11.13
N PRO A 228 5.14 11.21 -12.04
CA PRO A 228 4.08 12.21 -11.85
C PRO A 228 2.69 11.64 -11.48
N PRO A 229 2.21 10.51 -12.05
CA PRO A 229 0.96 9.87 -11.62
C PRO A 229 0.92 9.49 -10.14
N LEU A 230 2.03 8.97 -9.59
CA LEU A 230 2.10 8.55 -8.20
C LEU A 230 1.99 9.77 -7.26
N TRP A 231 2.69 10.85 -7.58
CA TRP A 231 2.60 12.11 -6.82
C TRP A 231 1.20 12.73 -6.87
N ARG A 232 0.56 12.74 -8.04
CA ARG A 232 -0.82 13.21 -8.17
C ARG A 232 -1.77 12.37 -7.30
N THR A 233 -1.64 11.05 -7.37
CA THR A 233 -2.44 10.11 -6.59
C THR A 233 -2.25 10.33 -5.09
N LEU A 234 -1.01 10.43 -4.61
CA LEU A 234 -0.72 10.74 -3.21
C LEU A 234 -1.37 12.06 -2.77
N ARG A 235 -1.23 13.13 -3.57
CA ARG A 235 -1.81 14.44 -3.26
C ARG A 235 -3.33 14.40 -3.15
N GLU A 236 -4.01 13.82 -4.14
CA GLU A 236 -5.49 13.72 -4.13
C GLU A 236 -5.98 13.02 -2.87
N HIS A 237 -5.31 11.92 -2.49
CA HIS A 237 -5.65 11.15 -1.32
C HIS A 237 -5.33 11.89 -0.01
N CYS A 238 -4.14 12.49 0.14
CA CYS A 238 -3.79 13.30 1.31
C CYS A 238 -4.80 14.43 1.55
N ILE A 239 -5.26 15.11 0.49
CA ILE A 239 -6.30 16.15 0.60
C ILE A 239 -7.60 15.57 1.18
N SER A 240 -7.98 14.35 0.77
CA SER A 240 -9.17 13.67 1.26
C SER A 240 -9.04 13.16 2.71
N TRP A 241 -7.82 12.91 3.17
CA TRP A 241 -7.52 12.36 4.49
C TRP A 241 -7.23 13.42 5.55
N ARG A 242 -7.33 14.72 5.23
CA ARG A 242 -7.04 15.85 6.16
C ARG A 242 -7.85 15.84 7.46
N HIS A 243 -8.95 15.10 7.50
CA HIS A 243 -9.75 14.89 8.69
C HIS A 243 -9.09 13.96 9.73
N ARG A 244 -7.96 13.33 9.40
CA ARG A 244 -7.20 12.42 10.28
C ARG A 244 -5.94 13.12 10.79
N ALA A 245 -5.89 13.38 12.11
CA ALA A 245 -4.73 14.01 12.74
C ALA A 245 -3.37 13.35 12.42
N PRO A 246 -3.25 12.00 12.37
CA PRO A 246 -1.99 11.35 12.04
C PRO A 246 -1.42 11.72 10.66
N LEU A 247 -2.26 12.14 9.71
CA LEU A 247 -1.78 12.62 8.42
C LEU A 247 -0.95 13.90 8.60
N THR A 248 -1.50 14.87 9.32
CA THR A 248 -0.86 16.17 9.53
C THR A 248 0.42 16.01 10.34
N GLU A 249 0.43 15.13 11.33
CA GLU A 249 1.61 14.81 12.15
C GLU A 249 2.74 14.23 11.29
N GLN A 250 2.47 13.18 10.51
CA GLN A 250 3.49 12.55 9.66
C GLN A 250 3.93 13.48 8.51
N TRP A 251 3.02 14.24 7.91
CA TRP A 251 3.36 15.24 6.90
C TRP A 251 4.29 16.33 7.48
N THR A 252 4.03 16.80 8.70
CA THR A 252 4.86 17.81 9.38
C THR A 252 6.25 17.25 9.67
N ARG A 253 6.32 16.04 10.24
CA ARG A 253 7.57 15.30 10.51
C ARG A 253 8.47 15.23 9.28
N VAL A 254 7.92 14.75 8.16
CA VAL A 254 8.66 14.57 6.91
C VAL A 254 9.06 15.92 6.29
N SER A 255 8.17 16.90 6.33
CA SER A 255 8.43 18.25 5.82
C SER A 255 9.57 18.94 6.57
N LEU A 256 9.64 18.79 7.90
CA LEU A 256 10.72 19.31 8.72
C LEU A 256 12.07 18.66 8.38
N CYS A 257 12.10 17.33 8.24
CA CYS A 257 13.31 16.60 7.89
C CYS A 257 13.85 16.99 6.51
N LEU A 258 12.97 17.09 5.51
CA LEU A 258 13.32 17.55 4.17
C LEU A 258 13.79 19.02 4.18
N THR A 259 13.15 19.88 4.96
CA THR A 259 13.55 21.29 5.11
C THR A 259 14.96 21.38 5.71
N ALA A 260 15.24 20.61 6.76
CA ALA A 260 16.56 20.60 7.40
C ALA A 260 17.67 20.17 6.42
N ARG A 261 17.37 19.19 5.56
CA ARG A 261 18.28 18.74 4.49
C ARG A 261 18.44 19.77 3.38
N LEU A 262 17.35 20.39 2.94
CA LEU A 262 17.38 21.43 1.90
C LEU A 262 18.24 22.63 2.35
N LEU A 263 18.06 23.12 3.58
CA LEU A 263 18.82 24.24 4.12
C LEU A 263 20.33 23.96 4.16
N LYS A 264 20.73 22.73 4.53
CA LYS A 264 22.13 22.29 4.48
C LYS A 264 22.69 22.31 3.05
N HIS A 265 21.91 21.93 2.04
CA HIS A 265 22.34 22.00 0.65
C HIS A 265 22.44 23.43 0.12
N MET A 266 21.53 24.32 0.53
CA MET A 266 21.48 25.71 0.04
C MET A 266 22.53 26.61 0.69
N TYR A 267 22.73 26.47 2.01
CA TYR A 267 23.55 27.40 2.81
C TYR A 267 24.81 26.76 3.38
N GLY A 268 24.99 25.45 3.19
CA GLY A 268 26.16 24.72 3.66
C GLY A 268 26.15 24.45 5.18
N PRO A 269 27.27 23.98 5.73
CA PRO A 269 27.37 23.51 7.12
C PRO A 269 27.35 24.63 8.17
N LEU A 270 27.52 25.89 7.76
CA LEU A 270 27.51 27.05 8.66
C LEU A 270 26.09 27.49 9.02
N PHE A 271 25.07 27.02 8.30
CA PHE A 271 23.68 27.33 8.62
C PHE A 271 23.27 26.62 9.94
N PRO A 272 22.53 27.30 10.85
CA PRO A 272 22.09 26.70 12.10
C PRO A 272 21.38 25.37 11.89
N VAL A 273 21.80 24.35 12.63
CA VAL A 273 21.20 23.01 12.52
C VAL A 273 19.77 23.07 13.05
N MET A 274 18.81 22.70 12.21
CA MET A 274 17.43 22.51 12.68
C MET A 274 17.37 21.33 13.64
N PRO A 275 16.65 21.44 14.76
CA PRO A 275 16.46 20.33 15.68
C PRO A 275 15.60 19.26 15.01
N ILE A 276 16.19 18.07 14.80
CA ILE A 276 15.50 16.86 14.33
C ILE A 276 15.72 15.81 15.41
N SER A 277 14.70 15.02 15.71
CA SER A 277 14.80 13.92 16.68
C SER A 277 15.81 12.88 16.20
N ASP A 278 16.44 12.15 17.12
CA ASP A 278 17.37 11.08 16.76
C ASP A 278 16.69 9.96 15.95
N GLU A 279 15.40 9.71 16.22
CA GLU A 279 14.56 8.75 15.48
C GLU A 279 14.40 9.15 14.00
N ASP A 280 14.38 10.46 13.71
CA ASP A 280 14.15 10.99 12.37
C ASP A 280 15.44 11.37 11.63
N ALA A 281 16.60 11.27 12.30
CA ALA A 281 17.89 11.64 11.73
C ALA A 281 18.23 10.88 10.43
N THR A 282 17.66 9.68 10.25
CA THR A 282 17.88 8.80 9.09
C THR A 282 16.70 8.75 8.12
N LEU A 283 15.63 9.52 8.36
CA LEU A 283 14.43 9.52 7.51
C LEU A 283 14.75 9.92 6.06
N VAL A 284 15.61 10.93 5.89
CA VAL A 284 16.12 11.36 4.59
C VAL A 284 17.53 10.79 4.41
N PRO A 285 17.78 9.91 3.41
CA PRO A 285 19.09 9.30 3.22
C PRO A 285 20.21 10.34 3.10
N ALA A 286 21.34 10.09 3.76
CA ALA A 286 22.44 11.04 3.84
C ALA A 286 23.05 11.36 2.46
N ASP A 287 23.03 10.37 1.57
CA ASP A 287 23.51 10.37 0.19
C ASP A 287 22.42 10.73 -0.83
N MET A 288 21.22 11.13 -0.38
CA MET A 288 20.18 11.66 -1.28
C MET A 288 20.66 12.95 -1.94
N SER A 289 20.53 13.03 -3.27
CA SER A 289 21.01 14.17 -4.06
C SER A 289 20.26 15.47 -3.71
N ALA A 290 20.91 16.62 -3.88
CA ALA A 290 20.29 17.92 -3.62
C ALA A 290 19.04 18.16 -4.49
N GLU A 291 19.06 17.70 -5.75
CA GLU A 291 17.91 17.77 -6.65
C GLU A 291 16.75 16.92 -6.15
N SER A 292 17.02 15.66 -5.76
CA SER A 292 16.00 14.78 -5.19
C SER A 292 15.41 15.39 -3.91
N VAL A 293 16.25 15.91 -3.00
CA VAL A 293 15.79 16.57 -1.77
C VAL A 293 14.89 17.76 -2.09
N MET A 294 15.29 18.63 -3.02
CA MET A 294 14.52 19.81 -3.42
C MET A 294 13.17 19.43 -4.05
N GLN A 295 13.16 18.47 -4.98
CA GLN A 295 11.94 17.99 -5.64
C GLN A 295 11.00 17.30 -4.65
N SER A 296 11.53 16.45 -3.77
CA SER A 296 10.75 15.79 -2.72
C SER A 296 10.17 16.80 -1.74
N TRP A 297 10.98 17.75 -1.26
CA TRP A 297 10.54 18.82 -0.35
C TRP A 297 9.38 19.62 -0.95
N TYR A 298 9.55 20.11 -2.18
CA TYR A 298 8.53 20.89 -2.86
C TYR A 298 7.23 20.07 -3.01
N ARG A 299 7.33 18.83 -3.49
CA ARG A 299 6.14 18.00 -3.72
C ARG A 299 5.44 17.62 -2.43
N ILE A 300 6.18 17.22 -1.38
CA ILE A 300 5.65 16.87 -0.07
C ILE A 300 4.91 18.05 0.56
N LEU A 301 5.47 19.27 0.53
CA LEU A 301 4.78 20.45 1.06
C LEU A 301 3.41 20.66 0.41
N HIS A 302 3.28 20.36 -0.88
CA HIS A 302 2.02 20.55 -1.63
C HIS A 302 1.08 19.33 -1.60
N THR A 303 1.44 18.23 -0.91
CA THR A 303 0.60 17.02 -0.86
C THR A 303 -0.72 17.21 -0.12
N ILE A 304 -0.77 18.07 0.90
CA ILE A 304 -2.00 18.33 1.67
C ILE A 304 -2.84 19.49 1.11
N GLY A 305 -2.44 20.10 -0.01
CA GLY A 305 -3.08 21.32 -0.51
C GLY A 305 -2.64 22.56 0.29
N ASN A 306 -3.56 23.49 0.55
CA ASN A 306 -3.27 24.70 1.33
C ASN A 306 -3.27 24.36 2.84
N PRO A 307 -2.14 24.50 3.56
CA PRO A 307 -2.07 24.21 4.99
C PRO A 307 -3.00 25.08 5.84
N VAL A 308 -3.33 26.29 5.38
CA VAL A 308 -4.28 27.19 6.07
C VAL A 308 -5.67 26.56 6.20
N ASP A 309 -6.04 25.68 5.28
CA ASP A 309 -7.33 24.96 5.33
C ASP A 309 -7.42 24.07 6.59
N LEU A 310 -6.29 23.62 7.15
CA LEU A 310 -6.27 22.81 8.38
C LEU A 310 -6.81 23.57 9.60
N CYS A 311 -6.75 24.90 9.57
CA CYS A 311 -7.31 25.77 10.61
C CYS A 311 -8.83 26.00 10.45
N HIS A 312 -9.44 25.47 9.39
CA HIS A 312 -10.84 25.71 9.04
C HIS A 312 -11.62 24.38 8.99
N PRO A 313 -12.14 23.89 10.14
CA PRO A 313 -12.78 22.57 10.24
C PRO A 313 -13.92 22.35 9.24
N HIS A 314 -14.66 23.40 8.87
CA HIS A 314 -15.73 23.34 7.87
C HIS A 314 -15.21 22.94 6.48
N LEU A 315 -14.05 23.44 6.04
CA LEU A 315 -13.47 23.06 4.75
C LEU A 315 -13.05 21.58 4.71
N ILE A 316 -12.58 21.06 5.85
CA ILE A 316 -12.17 19.66 5.99
C ILE A 316 -13.40 18.74 6.05
N ALA A 317 -14.45 19.16 6.77
CA ALA A 317 -15.70 18.42 6.91
C ALA A 317 -16.53 18.36 5.60
N HIS A 318 -16.41 19.37 4.72
CA HIS A 318 -17.13 19.44 3.44
C HIS A 318 -16.42 18.75 2.27
N THR A 319 -15.46 17.87 2.54
CA THR A 319 -14.83 17.07 1.48
C THR A 319 -15.90 16.18 0.81
N PRO A 320 -16.01 16.10 -0.53
CA PRO A 320 -17.14 15.47 -1.22
C PRO A 320 -17.49 14.04 -0.76
N HIS A 321 -16.48 13.25 -0.41
CA HIS A 321 -16.67 11.89 0.12
C HIS A 321 -17.29 11.84 1.53
N LEU A 322 -17.12 12.88 2.36
CA LEU A 322 -17.78 13.00 3.67
C LEU A 322 -19.23 13.47 3.52
N LEU A 323 -19.51 14.33 2.54
CA LEU A 323 -20.85 14.88 2.29
C LEU A 323 -21.84 13.82 1.78
N GLN A 324 -21.38 12.84 1.00
CA GLN A 324 -22.23 11.72 0.57
C GLN A 324 -22.78 10.89 1.75
N VAL A 325 -22.14 10.92 2.91
CA VAL A 325 -22.57 10.18 4.11
C VAL A 325 -23.63 10.98 4.90
N ILE A 326 -23.55 12.31 4.91
CA ILE A 326 -24.47 13.18 5.67
C ILE A 326 -25.88 13.21 5.07
N PHE A 327 -26.04 12.95 3.77
CA PHE A 327 -27.35 12.92 3.11
C PHE A 327 -28.07 11.56 3.16
N PHE A 328 -27.47 10.53 3.75
CA PHE A 328 -28.05 9.18 3.88
C PHE A 328 -28.31 8.75 5.34
N VAL A 329 -28.20 9.67 6.30
CA VAL A 329 -28.67 9.54 7.69
C VAL A 329 -29.83 10.50 7.91
#